data_AF-A0A182NJ43-F1
#
_entry.id   AF-A0A182NJ43-F1
#
_cell.length_a   1.000
_cell.length_b   1.000
_cell.length_c   1.000
_cell.angle_alpha   90.00
_cell.angle_beta   90.00
_cell.angle_gamma   90.00
#
_symmetry.space_group_name_H-M   'P 1'
#
loop_
_entity.id
_entity.type
_entity.pdbx_description
1 polymer ?
#
loop_
_entity_poly.entity_id
_entity_poly.type
_entity_poly.pdbx_seq_one_letter_code
_entity_poly.pdbx_strand_id
1 'polypeptide(L)' 'MSTAQEEEQHLRECESYIQTHRIQRLLKDCIVQLCVSRPENPIVFLRQYFQKLERVRSGAFDDG' A
#
# COMPACT_ATOMS: atom_id res chain seq x y z
N MET A 1 -6.80 3.54 33.49
CA MET A 1 -5.93 2.76 32.59
C MET A 1 -4.70 3.61 32.36
N SER A 2 -3.50 3.04 32.46
CA SER A 2 -2.25 3.80 32.35
C SER A 2 -1.97 4.14 30.89
N THR A 3 -1.45 5.35 30.62
CA THR A 3 -1.07 5.84 29.28
C THR A 3 -0.20 4.86 28.48
N ALA A 4 0.66 4.09 29.15
CA ALA A 4 1.50 3.06 28.53
C ALA A 4 0.68 1.92 27.89
N GLN A 5 -0.47 1.55 28.46
CA GLN A 5 -1.36 0.52 27.88
C GLN A 5 -2.10 1.03 26.65
N GLU A 6 -2.43 2.33 26.62
CA GLU A 6 -3.04 2.97 25.45
C GLU A 6 -2.01 3.03 24.31
N GLU A 7 -0.79 3.52 24.58
CA GLU A 7 0.29 3.54 23.57
C GLU A 7 0.58 2.15 22.98
N GLU A 8 0.63 1.10 23.82
CA GLU A 8 0.83 -0.26 23.36
C GLU A 8 -0.33 -0.76 22.49
N GLN A 9 -1.57 -0.41 22.84
CA GLN A 9 -2.76 -0.76 22.05
C GLN A 9 -2.74 -0.06 20.68
N HIS A 10 -2.41 1.23 20.64
CA HIS A 10 -2.26 1.98 19.40
C HIS A 10 -1.21 1.36 18.48
N LEU A 11 -0.06 0.93 19.01
CA LEU A 11 0.98 0.25 18.25
C LEU A 11 0.50 -1.07 17.66
N ARG A 12 -0.21 -1.89 18.45
CA ARG A 12 -0.77 -3.17 17.99
C ARG A 12 -1.79 -2.97 16.86
N GLU A 13 -2.64 -1.95 16.96
CA GLU A 13 -3.60 -1.61 15.92
C GLU A 13 -2.92 -1.15 14.63
N CYS A 14 -1.87 -0.33 14.75
CA CYS A 14 -1.06 0.07 13.60
C CYS A 14 -0.41 -1.14 12.91
N GLU A 15 0.19 -2.05 13.67
CA GLU A 15 0.81 -3.26 13.11
C GLU A 15 -0.22 -4.16 12.43
N SER A 16 -1.37 -4.37 13.07
CA SER A 16 -2.49 -5.13 12.51
C SER A 16 -2.98 -4.53 11.20
N TYR A 17 -3.12 -3.21 11.14
CA TYR A 17 -3.53 -2.51 9.92
C TYR A 17 -2.49 -2.67 8.80
N ILE A 18 -1.21 -2.53 9.13
CA ILE A 18 -0.10 -2.74 8.18
C ILE A 18 -0.12 -4.17 7.61
N GLN A 19 -0.33 -5.18 8.46
CA GLN A 19 -0.36 -6.57 8.05
C GLN A 19 -1.61 -6.88 7.21
N THR A 20 -2.79 -6.47 7.67
CA THR A 20 -4.09 -6.70 7.02
C THR A 20 -4.12 -6.09 5.62
N HIS A 21 -3.63 -4.85 5.49
CA HIS A 21 -3.58 -4.14 4.21
C HIS A 21 -2.30 -4.40 3.42
N ARG A 22 -1.38 -5.22 3.95
CA ARG A 22 -0.06 -5.53 3.36
C ARG A 22 0.72 -4.27 2.96
N ILE A 23 0.66 -3.22 3.77
CA ILE A 23 1.19 -1.89 3.46
C ILE A 23 2.69 -1.94 3.19
N GLN A 24 3.45 -2.70 3.99
CA GLN A 24 4.89 -2.84 3.78
C GLN A 24 5.22 -3.44 2.41
N ARG A 25 4.47 -4.44 1.97
CA ARG A 25 4.67 -5.06 0.65
C ARG A 25 4.33 -4.08 -0.47
N LEU A 26 3.19 -3.38 -0.33
CA LEU A 26 2.75 -2.38 -1.30
C LEU A 26 3.81 -1.29 -1.51
N LEU A 27 4.31 -0.69 -0.43
CA LEU A 27 5.32 0.36 -0.49
C LEU A 27 6.65 -0.15 -1.05
N LYS A 28 7.06 -1.37 -0.69
CA LYS A 28 8.27 -2.00 -1.24
C LYS A 28 8.16 -2.18 -2.76
N ASP A 29 7.02 -2.67 -3.24
CA ASP A 29 6.78 -2.87 -4.66
C ASP A 29 6.77 -1.52 -5.41
N CYS A 30 6.20 -0.46 -4.82
CA CYS A 30 6.27 0.89 -5.37
C CYS A 30 7.73 1.37 -5.55
N ILE A 31 8.60 1.18 -4.56
CA ILE A 31 10.02 1.55 -4.64
C ILE A 31 10.71 0.76 -5.74
N VAL A 32 10.51 -0.56 -5.79
CA VAL A 32 11.10 -1.41 -6.84
C VAL A 32 10.67 -0.95 -8.22
N GLN A 33 9.38 -0.70 -8.43
CA GLN A 33 8.84 -0.26 -9.72
C GLN A 33 9.38 1.11 -10.16
N LEU A 34 9.56 2.03 -9.23
CA LEU A 34 10.21 3.32 -9.49
C LEU A 34 11.68 3.15 -9.87
N CYS A 35 12.42 2.30 -9.16
CA CYS A 35 13.83 2.05 -9.46
C CYS A 35 14.06 1.33 -10.78
N VAL A 36 13.14 0.45 -11.19
CA VAL A 36 13.18 -0.28 -12.46
C VAL A 36 12.77 0.64 -13.62
N SER A 37 11.63 1.32 -13.50
CA SER A 37 11.07 2.14 -14.58
C SER A 37 11.74 3.50 -14.74
N ARG A 38 12.38 4.01 -13.66
CA ARG A 38 13.00 5.34 -13.55
C ARG A 38 12.21 6.44 -14.28
N PRO A 39 10.91 6.62 -13.95
CA PRO A 39 10.08 7.60 -14.63
C PRO A 39 10.56 9.02 -14.32
N GLU A 40 10.39 9.94 -15.27
CA GLU A 40 10.71 11.36 -15.07
C GLU A 40 9.84 12.00 -13.97
N ASN A 41 8.59 11.52 -13.82
CA ASN A 41 7.69 11.95 -12.77
C ASN A 41 7.18 10.76 -11.92
N PRO A 42 7.79 10.50 -10.74
CA PRO A 42 7.45 9.36 -9.89
C PRO A 42 6.02 9.44 -9.32
N ILE A 43 5.49 10.65 -9.07
CA ILE A 43 4.15 10.83 -8.52
C ILE A 43 3.09 10.38 -9.54
N VAL A 44 3.24 10.77 -10.81
CA VAL A 44 2.32 10.37 -11.88
C VAL A 44 2.37 8.86 -12.10
N PHE A 45 3.57 8.27 -12.08
CA PHE A 45 3.73 6.83 -12.20
C PHE A 45 3.03 6.06 -11.08
N LEU A 46 3.24 6.46 -9.82
CA LEU A 46 2.58 5.81 -8.67
C LEU A 46 1.07 5.92 -8.75
N ARG A 47 0.53 7.08 -9.15
CA ARG A 47 -0.92 7.25 -9.36
C ARG A 47 -1.47 6.24 -10.37
N GLN A 48 -0.82 6.06 -11.51
CA GLN A 48 -1.23 5.08 -12.52
C GLN A 48 -1.06 3.64 -12.03
N TYR A 49 0.01 3.36 -11.27
CA TYR A 49 0.26 2.05 -10.69
C TYR A 49 -0.83 1.64 -9.71
N PHE A 50 -1.24 2.53 -8.79
CA PHE A 50 -2.34 2.27 -7.87
C PHE A 50 -3.69 2.09 -8.58
N GLN A 51 -3.97 2.88 -9.62
CA GLN A 51 -5.17 2.67 -10.45
C GLN A 51 -5.22 1.28 -11.09
N LYS A 52 -4.07 0.76 -11.55
CA LYS A 52 -3.98 -0.61 -12.07
C LYS A 52 -4.21 -1.65 -10.98
N LEU A 53 -3.61 -1.47 -9.80
CA LEU A 53 -3.80 -2.36 -8.66
C LEU A 53 -5.27 -2.41 -8.20
N GLU A 54 -5.96 -1.27 -8.18
CA GLU A 54 -7.40 -1.21 -7.87
C GLU A 54 -8.21 -2.02 -8.88
N ARG A 55 -7.94 -1.92 -10.19
CA ARG A 55 -8.64 -2.72 -11.20
C ARG A 55 -8.44 -4.23 -11.01
N VAL A 56 -7.21 -4.66 -10.74
CA VAL A 56 -6.89 -6.07 -10.47
C VAL A 56 -7.61 -6.57 -9.21
N ARG A 57 -7.70 -5.74 -8.18
CA ARG A 57 -8.32 -6.13 -6.90
C ARG A 57 -9.84 -6.06 -6.92
N SER A 58 -10.42 -5.18 -7.72
CA SER A 58 -11.86 -5.07 -7.91
C SER A 58 -12.44 -6.17 -8.80
N GLY A 59 -11.60 -7.07 -9.35
CA GLY A 59 -12.09 -8.22 -10.11
C GLY A 59 -12.96 -7.85 -11.30
N ALA A 60 -12.79 -6.65 -11.85
CA ALA A 60 -13.43 -6.25 -13.10
C ALA A 60 -12.75 -7.04 -14.24
N PHE A 61 -13.12 -8.32 -14.33
CA PHE A 61 -13.12 -9.04 -15.59
C PHE A 61 -14.00 -8.22 -16.53
N ASP A 62 -13.33 -7.62 -17.50
CA ASP A 62 -13.89 -7.08 -18.73
C ASP A 62 -14.60 -8.27 -19.43
N ASP A 63 -15.89 -8.47 -19.12
CA ASP A 63 -16.76 -9.33 -19.91
C ASP A 63 -17.08 -8.53 -21.18
N GLY A 64 -16.35 -8.87 -22.24
CA GLY A 64 -16.58 -8.39 -23.60
C GLY A 64 -17.78 -9.05 -24.26
#